data_AF-A0A5N9F590-F1
#
_entry.id   AF-A0A5N9F590-F1
#
_cell.length_a   1.000
_cell.length_b   1.000
_cell.length_c   1.000
_cell.angle_alpha   90.00
_cell.angle_beta   90.00
_cell.angle_gamma   90.00
#
_symmetry.space_group_name_H-M   'P 1'
#
loop_
_entity.id
_entity.type
_entity.pdbx_description
1 polymer ?
#
loop_
_entity_poly.entity_id
_entity_poly.type
_entity_poly.pdbx_seq_one_letter_code
_entity_poly.pdbx_strand_id
1 'polypeptide(L)'
;MTSSSIDRATYSIGENALDLMVLEKTGFPELFQGHQVVREGSLDNETLAQNGFEGSSAERFSQAGRVTGVMRELGPTSNMGMSDGFDFMAATVVHLFDSPDSVHSWMYDIFLKDFEDRVGESVGQGHQLVSATRLEPAGFFDEAVGLKVLQGGVDGLISSTVIDFRVGRLLGVVFIGAVGDHDRLDQVVQLGQILEKRIVSVVLGSN
;
A
#
# COMPACT_ATOMS: atom_id res chain seq x y z
N MET A 1 -13.87 22.06 8.17
CA MET A 1 -12.80 23.00 8.57
C MET A 1 -11.50 22.29 8.99
N THR A 2 -11.49 20.96 9.17
CA THR A 2 -10.31 20.17 9.60
C THR A 2 -9.45 19.64 8.45
N SER A 3 -9.98 19.39 7.25
CA SER A 3 -9.15 18.87 6.14
C SER A 3 -8.09 19.89 5.73
N SER A 4 -8.45 21.18 5.59
CA SER A 4 -7.50 22.23 5.23
C SER A 4 -6.34 22.42 6.23
N SER A 5 -6.51 22.03 7.50
CA SER A 5 -5.42 22.09 8.49
C SER A 5 -4.45 20.91 8.36
N ILE A 6 -4.96 19.70 8.09
CA ILE A 6 -4.11 18.53 7.86
C ILE A 6 -3.35 18.68 6.55
N ASP A 7 -4.03 19.13 5.48
CA ASP A 7 -3.40 19.39 4.18
C ASP A 7 -2.21 20.33 4.33
N ARG A 8 -2.42 21.45 5.04
CA ARG A 8 -1.34 22.42 5.32
C ARG A 8 -0.22 21.83 6.18
N ALA A 9 -0.55 21.00 7.18
CA ALA A 9 0.45 20.37 8.03
C ALA A 9 1.32 19.36 7.27
N THR A 10 0.78 18.69 6.25
CA THR A 10 1.59 17.76 5.45
C THR A 10 2.69 18.45 4.65
N TYR A 11 2.57 19.76 4.36
CA TYR A 11 3.64 20.53 3.72
C TYR A 11 4.90 20.71 4.59
N SER A 12 4.83 20.57 5.91
CA SER A 12 6.03 20.58 6.76
C SER A 12 6.75 19.25 6.86
N ILE A 13 6.22 18.18 6.24
CA ILE A 13 6.79 16.83 6.32
C ILE A 13 7.89 16.64 5.28
N GLY A 14 9.13 16.52 5.74
CA GLY A 14 10.24 16.11 4.88
C GLY A 14 10.30 14.59 4.69
N GLU A 15 11.10 14.15 3.73
CA GLU A 15 11.35 12.72 3.45
C GLU A 15 11.82 11.94 4.69
N ASN A 16 12.68 12.56 5.52
CA ASN A 16 13.20 11.97 6.76
C ASN A 16 12.12 11.62 7.80
N ALA A 17 10.92 12.19 7.70
CA ALA A 17 9.83 11.91 8.63
C ALA A 17 9.01 10.67 8.22
N LEU A 18 9.14 10.18 6.99
CA LEU A 18 8.35 9.05 6.48
C LEU A 18 8.63 7.75 7.22
N ASP A 19 9.87 7.51 7.63
CA ASP A 19 10.26 6.33 8.42
C ASP A 19 9.49 6.23 9.74
N LEU A 20 9.08 7.37 10.32
CA LEU A 20 8.31 7.41 11.56
C LEU A 20 6.83 7.09 11.34
N MET A 21 6.35 7.13 10.09
CA MET A 21 4.93 7.02 9.76
C MET A 21 4.49 5.59 9.42
N VAL A 22 5.37 4.77 8.87
CA VAL A 22 5.08 3.33 8.67
C VAL A 22 4.94 2.62 10.01
N LEU A 23 4.16 1.53 10.05
CA LEU A 23 3.94 0.81 11.29
C LEU A 23 5.16 -0.04 11.65
N GLU A 24 5.57 0.00 12.90
CA GLU A 24 6.43 -1.02 13.49
C GLU A 24 5.70 -2.37 13.54
N LYS A 25 6.44 -3.49 13.62
CA LYS A 25 5.83 -4.83 13.68
C LYS A 25 4.73 -4.94 14.76
N THR A 26 4.95 -4.32 15.91
CA THR A 26 3.98 -4.30 17.02
C THR A 26 2.70 -3.52 16.72
N GLY A 27 2.69 -2.69 15.68
CA GLY A 27 1.52 -1.97 15.17
C GLY A 27 0.68 -2.78 14.17
N PHE A 28 1.19 -3.89 13.63
CA PHE A 28 0.40 -4.78 12.77
C PHE A 28 -0.60 -5.60 13.60
N PRO A 29 -1.72 -6.07 12.99
CA PRO A 29 -2.69 -6.94 13.64
C PRO A 29 -2.07 -8.18 14.30
N GLU A 30 -2.73 -8.70 15.34
CA GLU A 30 -2.24 -9.85 16.12
C GLU A 30 -1.87 -11.06 15.24
N LEU A 31 -2.63 -11.29 14.16
CA LEU A 31 -2.42 -12.39 13.23
C LEU A 31 -1.06 -12.34 12.52
N PHE A 32 -0.43 -11.16 12.41
CA PHE A 32 0.90 -10.98 11.82
C PHE A 32 2.03 -10.94 12.84
N GLN A 33 1.76 -11.11 14.14
CA GLN A 33 2.82 -11.07 15.15
C GLN A 33 3.75 -12.29 15.07
N GLY A 34 3.28 -13.39 14.49
CA GLY A 34 4.12 -14.55 14.14
C GLY A 34 5.04 -14.31 12.94
N HIS A 35 4.71 -13.37 12.05
CA HIS A 35 5.47 -13.08 10.83
C HIS A 35 6.77 -12.32 11.14
N GLN A 36 7.67 -12.24 10.17
CA GLN A 36 8.94 -11.52 10.27
C GLN A 36 8.97 -10.35 9.30
N VAL A 37 9.76 -9.32 9.61
CA VAL A 37 10.04 -8.23 8.65
C VAL A 37 10.86 -8.82 7.51
N VAL A 38 10.32 -8.76 6.29
CA VAL A 38 10.98 -9.28 5.08
C VAL A 38 11.53 -8.17 4.20
N ARG A 39 10.93 -6.99 4.26
CA ARG A 39 11.37 -5.80 3.54
C ARG A 39 11.02 -4.54 4.32
N GLU A 40 11.98 -3.63 4.42
CA GLU A 40 11.76 -2.31 5.01
C GLU A 40 12.70 -1.26 4.42
N GLY A 41 12.31 0.01 4.53
CA GLY A 41 13.13 1.17 4.20
C GLY A 41 12.61 1.99 3.02
N SER A 42 13.50 2.80 2.45
CA SER A 42 13.19 3.72 1.36
C SER A 42 12.66 3.00 0.12
N LEU A 43 11.68 3.62 -0.51
CA LEU A 43 11.05 3.20 -1.75
C LEU A 43 11.04 4.41 -2.69
N ASP A 44 12.19 4.73 -3.28
CA ASP A 44 12.29 5.80 -4.29
C ASP A 44 11.59 5.41 -5.61
N ASN A 45 11.55 6.35 -6.56
CA ASN A 45 10.87 6.14 -7.84
C ASN A 45 11.55 5.03 -8.69
N GLU A 46 12.88 4.88 -8.59
CA GLU A 46 13.62 3.82 -9.31
C GLU A 46 13.30 2.45 -8.74
N THR A 47 13.37 2.30 -7.42
CA THR A 47 13.05 1.09 -6.69
C THR A 47 11.59 0.69 -6.93
N LEU A 48 10.65 1.64 -6.91
CA LEU A 48 9.25 1.35 -7.22
C LEU A 48 9.08 0.86 -8.67
N ALA A 49 9.78 1.47 -9.63
CA ALA A 49 9.67 1.08 -11.03
C ALA A 49 10.24 -0.33 -11.29
N GLN A 50 11.35 -0.67 -10.64
CA GLN A 50 11.97 -2.00 -10.75
C GLN A 50 11.11 -3.12 -10.17
N ASN A 51 10.28 -2.82 -9.16
CA ASN A 51 9.41 -3.78 -8.48
C ASN A 51 7.95 -3.69 -8.93
N GLY A 52 7.61 -2.77 -9.83
CA GLY A 52 6.26 -2.56 -10.35
C GLY A 52 5.98 -3.40 -11.60
N PHE A 53 4.90 -3.05 -12.31
CA PHE A 53 4.60 -3.66 -13.60
C PHE A 53 5.68 -3.41 -14.64
N GLU A 54 5.85 -4.35 -15.56
CA GLU A 54 6.71 -4.16 -16.73
C GLU A 54 6.31 -2.86 -17.48
N GLY A 55 7.32 -2.10 -17.91
CA GLY A 55 7.13 -0.78 -18.54
C GLY A 55 6.91 0.38 -17.57
N SER A 56 6.90 0.15 -16.25
CA SER A 56 6.96 1.24 -15.25
C SER A 56 8.31 1.95 -15.31
N SER A 57 8.32 3.26 -15.08
CA SER A 57 9.55 4.06 -15.04
C SER A 57 9.53 5.09 -13.92
N ALA A 58 10.72 5.46 -13.43
CA ALA A 58 10.87 6.47 -12.39
C ALA A 58 10.36 7.85 -12.86
N GLU A 59 10.54 8.17 -14.13
CA GLU A 59 10.08 9.41 -14.75
C GLU A 59 8.56 9.51 -14.73
N ARG A 60 7.86 8.39 -15.02
CA ARG A 60 6.39 8.35 -14.96
C ARG A 60 5.89 8.69 -13.56
N PHE A 61 6.50 8.12 -12.53
CA PHE A 61 6.11 8.38 -11.14
C PHE A 61 6.45 9.80 -10.70
N SER A 62 7.60 10.32 -11.09
CA SER A 62 7.97 11.71 -10.83
C SER A 62 7.03 12.70 -11.52
N GLN A 63 6.63 12.43 -12.77
CA GLN A 63 5.66 13.26 -13.52
C GLN A 63 4.26 13.22 -12.90
N ALA A 64 3.91 12.13 -12.22
CA ALA A 64 2.69 12.01 -11.42
C ALA A 64 2.79 12.70 -10.05
N GLY A 65 3.86 13.46 -9.78
CA GLY A 65 4.04 14.23 -8.56
C GLY A 65 4.60 13.42 -7.38
N ARG A 66 4.98 12.15 -7.57
CA ARG A 66 5.56 11.32 -6.51
C ARG A 66 7.01 11.73 -6.25
N VAL A 67 7.30 12.07 -4.99
CA VAL A 67 8.64 12.41 -4.51
C VAL A 67 9.39 11.15 -4.10
N THR A 68 8.87 10.41 -3.12
CA THR A 68 9.47 9.16 -2.61
C THR A 68 8.46 8.36 -1.78
N GLY A 69 8.90 7.29 -1.12
CA GLY A 69 8.13 6.61 -0.08
C GLY A 69 8.99 5.78 0.85
N VAL A 70 8.36 5.21 1.87
CA VAL A 70 8.95 4.25 2.80
C VAL A 70 7.96 3.12 2.99
N MET A 71 8.47 1.89 3.12
CA MET A 71 7.62 0.72 3.39
C MET A 71 8.14 -0.12 4.54
N ARG A 72 7.23 -0.88 5.14
CA ARG A 72 7.53 -2.05 5.95
C ARG A 72 6.57 -3.19 5.60
N GLU A 73 7.13 -4.36 5.36
CA GLU A 73 6.42 -5.58 4.95
C GLU A 73 6.78 -6.73 5.88
N LEU A 74 5.73 -7.43 6.32
CA LEU A 74 5.80 -8.67 7.08
C LEU A 74 5.51 -9.84 6.15
N GLY A 75 6.30 -10.90 6.29
CA GLY A 75 6.17 -12.15 5.54
C GLY A 75 6.34 -13.38 6.43
N PRO A 76 6.13 -14.59 5.87
CA PRO A 76 6.11 -15.81 6.68
C PRO A 76 7.50 -16.15 7.20
N THR A 77 7.55 -16.83 8.33
CA THR A 77 8.77 -17.52 8.81
C THR A 77 8.88 -18.90 8.17
N SER A 78 10.08 -19.48 8.16
CA SER A 78 10.37 -20.75 7.46
C SER A 78 9.56 -21.98 7.91
N ASN A 79 8.88 -21.88 9.05
CA ASN A 79 8.06 -22.93 9.66
C ASN A 79 6.55 -22.72 9.47
N MET A 80 6.11 -21.68 8.78
CA MET A 80 4.69 -21.44 8.49
C MET A 80 4.25 -22.24 7.27
N GLY A 81 3.11 -22.93 7.40
CA GLY A 81 2.49 -23.64 6.29
C GLY A 81 1.69 -22.68 5.41
N MET A 82 1.95 -22.72 4.11
CA MET A 82 1.25 -21.92 3.09
C MET A 82 0.02 -22.70 2.60
N SER A 83 -1.05 -22.72 3.40
CA SER A 83 -2.33 -23.34 3.03
C SER A 83 -3.30 -22.31 2.47
N ASP A 84 -4.34 -22.76 1.76
CA ASP A 84 -5.45 -21.89 1.33
C ASP A 84 -5.99 -21.05 2.50
N GLY A 85 -6.23 -19.76 2.24
CA GLY A 85 -6.65 -18.77 3.23
C GLY A 85 -5.54 -18.24 4.14
N PHE A 86 -4.29 -18.71 4.01
CA PHE A 86 -3.18 -18.20 4.82
C PHE A 86 -2.78 -16.79 4.37
N ASP A 87 -2.78 -15.85 5.32
CA ASP A 87 -2.35 -14.47 5.10
C ASP A 87 -0.82 -14.41 5.13
N PHE A 88 -0.21 -14.55 3.96
CA PHE A 88 1.24 -14.70 3.85
C PHE A 88 1.98 -13.39 3.94
N MET A 89 1.34 -12.26 3.66
CA MET A 89 1.99 -10.96 3.77
C MET A 89 1.05 -9.86 4.27
N ALA A 90 1.64 -8.88 4.94
CA ALA A 90 1.03 -7.58 5.18
C ALA A 90 2.07 -6.48 5.06
N ALA A 91 1.69 -5.34 4.52
CA ALA A 91 2.58 -4.19 4.47
C ALA A 91 1.88 -2.87 4.76
N THR A 92 2.68 -1.91 5.19
CA THR A 92 2.33 -0.50 5.26
C THR A 92 3.33 0.32 4.48
N VAL A 93 2.86 1.24 3.66
CA VAL A 93 3.68 2.16 2.86
C VAL A 93 3.18 3.58 3.08
N VAL A 94 4.09 4.54 3.12
CA VAL A 94 3.75 5.96 3.08
C VAL A 94 4.54 6.60 1.96
N HIS A 95 3.83 7.23 1.02
CA HIS A 95 4.43 7.99 -0.06
C HIS A 95 4.28 9.49 0.17
N LEU A 96 5.27 10.23 -0.31
CA LEU A 96 5.27 11.69 -0.33
C LEU A 96 5.02 12.19 -1.75
N PHE A 97 4.08 13.10 -1.90
CA PHE A 97 3.79 13.79 -3.15
C PHE A 97 4.07 15.29 -3.03
N ASP A 98 4.13 15.96 -4.18
CA ASP A 98 4.23 17.41 -4.30
C ASP A 98 2.94 18.13 -3.87
N SER A 99 1.77 17.51 -4.07
CA SER A 99 0.45 18.07 -3.78
C SER A 99 -0.61 16.99 -3.44
N PRO A 100 -1.69 17.37 -2.73
CA PRO A 100 -2.85 16.49 -2.52
C PRO A 100 -3.58 16.08 -3.82
N ASP A 101 -3.52 16.90 -4.86
CA ASP A 101 -4.13 16.60 -6.17
C ASP A 101 -3.35 15.52 -6.93
N SER A 102 -2.03 15.49 -6.74
CA SER A 102 -1.17 14.42 -7.25
C SER A 102 -1.44 13.09 -6.56
N VAL A 103 -1.74 13.11 -5.25
CA VAL A 103 -2.19 11.90 -4.53
C VAL A 103 -3.50 11.38 -5.12
N HIS A 104 -4.49 12.26 -5.32
CA HIS A 104 -5.75 11.89 -5.95
C HIS A 104 -5.53 11.28 -7.34
N SER A 105 -4.80 11.98 -8.21
CA SER A 105 -4.51 11.49 -9.56
C SER A 105 -3.79 10.14 -9.54
N TRP A 106 -2.83 9.94 -8.62
CA TRP A 106 -2.16 8.66 -8.44
C TRP A 106 -3.13 7.52 -8.15
N MET A 107 -4.05 7.72 -7.21
CA MET A 107 -5.01 6.69 -6.77
C MET A 107 -5.84 6.16 -7.94
N TYR A 108 -6.27 7.03 -8.86
CA TYR A 108 -7.12 6.61 -9.99
C TYR A 108 -6.36 6.29 -11.26
N ASP A 109 -5.41 7.14 -11.67
CA ASP A 109 -4.78 7.06 -12.98
C ASP A 109 -3.55 6.14 -13.00
N ILE A 110 -3.00 5.84 -11.83
CA ILE A 110 -1.91 4.88 -11.67
C ILE A 110 -2.41 3.66 -10.93
N PHE A 111 -2.75 3.76 -9.64
CA PHE A 111 -3.08 2.57 -8.85
C PHE A 111 -4.27 1.79 -9.44
N LEU A 112 -5.47 2.34 -9.47
CA LEU A 112 -6.63 1.60 -9.98
C LEU A 112 -6.47 1.25 -11.46
N LYS A 113 -6.18 2.25 -12.30
CA LYS A 113 -6.11 2.08 -13.75
C LYS A 113 -5.04 1.09 -14.19
N ASP A 114 -3.84 1.09 -13.58
CA ASP A 114 -2.77 0.20 -14.01
C ASP A 114 -3.11 -1.27 -13.80
N PHE A 115 -3.76 -1.60 -12.69
CA PHE A 115 -4.19 -2.97 -12.43
C PHE A 115 -5.34 -3.38 -13.34
N GLU A 116 -6.30 -2.48 -13.60
CA GLU A 116 -7.44 -2.75 -14.47
C GLU A 116 -7.01 -2.97 -15.93
N ASP A 117 -6.13 -2.11 -16.45
CA ASP A 117 -5.68 -2.17 -17.84
C ASP A 117 -4.78 -3.40 -18.11
N ARG A 118 -4.15 -3.98 -17.08
CA ARG A 118 -3.20 -5.09 -17.20
C ARG A 118 -3.79 -6.47 -16.87
N VAL A 119 -5.10 -6.57 -16.70
CA VAL A 119 -5.73 -7.88 -16.49
C VAL A 119 -5.44 -8.78 -17.70
N GLY A 120 -4.90 -9.98 -17.43
CA GLY A 120 -4.42 -10.91 -18.44
C GLY A 120 -2.92 -10.77 -18.76
N GLU A 121 -2.21 -9.82 -18.19
CA GLU A 121 -0.76 -9.68 -18.36
C GLU A 121 0.04 -10.47 -17.32
N SER A 122 1.29 -10.79 -17.66
CA SER A 122 2.25 -11.39 -16.73
C SER A 122 2.64 -10.38 -15.65
N VAL A 123 2.69 -10.83 -14.40
CA VAL A 123 3.13 -10.02 -13.25
C VAL A 123 4.45 -10.51 -12.65
N GLY A 124 5.18 -11.34 -13.42
CA GLY A 124 6.46 -11.91 -13.03
C GLY A 124 6.34 -13.26 -12.31
N GLN A 125 7.47 -13.95 -12.15
CA GLN A 125 7.57 -15.25 -11.46
C GLN A 125 6.59 -16.33 -11.96
N GLY A 126 6.18 -16.26 -13.23
CA GLY A 126 5.22 -17.21 -13.81
C GLY A 126 3.77 -16.99 -13.39
N HIS A 127 3.46 -15.87 -12.75
CA HIS A 127 2.10 -15.47 -12.41
C HIS A 127 1.51 -14.51 -13.46
N GLN A 128 0.20 -14.61 -13.65
CA GLN A 128 -0.61 -13.72 -14.47
C GLN A 128 -1.62 -12.98 -13.60
N LEU A 129 -1.90 -11.71 -13.93
CA LEU A 129 -3.00 -10.97 -13.33
C LEU A 129 -4.33 -11.52 -13.85
N VAL A 130 -5.08 -12.21 -12.99
CA VAL A 130 -6.34 -12.88 -13.37
C VAL A 130 -7.51 -11.90 -13.31
N SER A 131 -7.57 -11.07 -12.26
CA SER A 131 -8.62 -10.06 -12.12
C SER A 131 -8.19 -8.93 -11.19
N ALA A 132 -8.78 -7.75 -11.41
CA ALA A 132 -8.70 -6.60 -10.54
C ALA A 132 -10.13 -6.14 -10.23
N THR A 133 -10.53 -6.15 -8.95
CA THR A 133 -11.89 -5.80 -8.51
C THR A 133 -11.82 -4.60 -7.57
N ARG A 134 -12.48 -3.50 -7.93
CA ARG A 134 -12.58 -2.33 -7.04
C ARG A 134 -13.33 -2.68 -5.76
N LEU A 135 -12.87 -2.10 -4.66
CA LEU A 135 -13.47 -2.20 -3.35
C LEU A 135 -13.83 -0.79 -2.85
N GLU A 136 -14.79 -0.72 -1.93
CA GLU A 136 -15.25 0.53 -1.32
C GLU A 136 -14.82 0.58 0.16
N PRO A 137 -13.57 0.96 0.46
CA PRO A 137 -13.11 1.10 1.83
C PRO A 137 -13.81 2.27 2.53
N ALA A 138 -14.12 2.11 3.82
CA ALA A 138 -14.83 3.10 4.61
C ALA A 138 -14.13 3.40 5.94
N GLY A 139 -14.43 4.55 6.52
CA GLY A 139 -13.91 4.96 7.83
C GLY A 139 -12.55 5.65 7.81
N PHE A 140 -12.07 6.07 6.64
CA PHE A 140 -10.95 6.99 6.48
C PHE A 140 -11.42 8.44 6.60
N PHE A 141 -10.51 9.35 6.98
CA PHE A 141 -10.82 10.75 7.20
C PHE A 141 -11.11 11.52 5.89
N ASP A 142 -10.39 11.17 4.83
CA ASP A 142 -10.49 11.76 3.50
C ASP A 142 -10.77 10.65 2.47
N GLU A 143 -10.24 10.77 1.26
CA GLU A 143 -10.40 9.81 0.19
C GLU A 143 -9.64 8.51 0.42
N ALA A 144 -10.30 7.39 0.11
CA ALA A 144 -9.70 6.06 0.06
C ALA A 144 -10.26 5.27 -1.12
N VAL A 145 -9.41 4.48 -1.78
CA VAL A 145 -9.80 3.53 -2.82
C VAL A 145 -9.19 2.17 -2.51
N GLY A 146 -9.89 1.10 -2.89
CA GLY A 146 -9.43 -0.26 -2.64
C GLY A 146 -9.49 -1.12 -3.89
N LEU A 147 -8.63 -2.14 -3.92
CA LEU A 147 -8.58 -3.12 -4.98
C LEU A 147 -8.32 -4.51 -4.41
N LYS A 148 -9.11 -5.49 -4.84
CA LYS A 148 -8.78 -6.91 -4.73
C LYS A 148 -8.16 -7.37 -6.04
N VAL A 149 -6.93 -7.84 -5.96
CA VAL A 149 -6.16 -8.38 -7.08
C VAL A 149 -6.07 -9.88 -6.94
N LEU A 150 -6.38 -10.62 -8.00
CA LEU A 150 -6.18 -12.07 -8.08
C LEU A 150 -5.06 -12.35 -9.07
N GLN A 151 -4.07 -13.12 -8.65
CA GLN A 151 -2.98 -13.60 -9.50
C GLN A 151 -3.00 -15.12 -9.51
N GLY A 152 -2.63 -15.70 -10.65
CA GLY A 152 -2.61 -17.15 -10.83
C GLY A 152 -1.36 -17.61 -11.56
N GLY A 153 -0.80 -18.73 -11.11
CA GLY A 153 0.40 -19.32 -11.67
C GLY A 153 0.48 -20.82 -11.39
N VAL A 154 1.67 -21.39 -11.60
CA VAL A 154 1.90 -22.84 -11.45
C VAL A 154 1.66 -23.35 -10.02
N ASP A 155 1.86 -22.48 -9.02
CA ASP A 155 1.71 -22.80 -7.60
C ASP A 155 0.29 -22.53 -7.06
N GLY A 156 -0.63 -22.09 -7.92
CA GLY A 156 -2.03 -21.83 -7.59
C GLY A 156 -2.42 -20.36 -7.69
N LEU A 157 -3.48 -20.00 -6.97
CA LEU A 157 -3.99 -18.64 -6.90
C LEU A 157 -3.46 -17.94 -5.64
N ILE A 158 -3.20 -16.65 -5.75
CA ILE A 158 -2.97 -15.74 -4.63
C ILE A 158 -3.82 -14.50 -4.83
N SER A 159 -4.32 -13.93 -3.74
CA SER A 159 -5.09 -12.70 -3.75
C SER A 159 -4.42 -11.66 -2.88
N SER A 160 -4.46 -10.41 -3.34
CA SER A 160 -3.98 -9.25 -2.59
C SER A 160 -5.10 -8.24 -2.46
N THR A 161 -5.42 -7.82 -1.24
CA THR A 161 -6.31 -6.69 -1.00
C THR A 161 -5.48 -5.49 -0.63
N VAL A 162 -5.60 -4.41 -1.40
CA VAL A 162 -4.80 -3.18 -1.28
C VAL A 162 -5.74 -2.00 -1.07
N ILE A 163 -5.40 -1.10 -0.14
CA ILE A 163 -6.10 0.18 0.06
C ILE A 163 -5.09 1.31 0.00
N ASP A 164 -5.38 2.28 -0.85
CA ASP A 164 -4.75 3.59 -0.92
C ASP A 164 -5.65 4.60 -0.22
N PHE A 165 -5.10 5.45 0.65
CA PHE A 165 -5.84 6.52 1.31
C PHE A 165 -5.02 7.80 1.46
N ARG A 166 -5.69 8.95 1.34
CA ARG A 166 -5.04 10.26 1.32
C ARG A 166 -4.98 10.90 2.71
N VAL A 167 -3.83 11.51 3.02
CA VAL A 167 -3.65 12.44 4.14
C VAL A 167 -2.91 13.66 3.62
N GLY A 168 -3.62 14.68 3.13
CA GLY A 168 -3.00 15.81 2.44
C GLY A 168 -2.17 15.36 1.24
N ARG A 169 -0.88 15.72 1.18
CA ARG A 169 0.04 15.26 0.12
C ARG A 169 0.75 13.93 0.43
N LEU A 170 0.34 13.24 1.51
CA LEU A 170 0.79 11.89 1.82
C LEU A 170 -0.23 10.89 1.30
N LEU A 171 0.26 9.79 0.77
CA LEU A 171 -0.55 8.63 0.43
C LEU A 171 -0.16 7.49 1.37
N GLY A 172 -1.08 7.04 2.19
CA GLY A 172 -0.95 5.81 2.96
C GLY A 172 -1.41 4.63 2.11
N VAL A 173 -0.65 3.54 2.14
CA VAL A 173 -1.01 2.29 1.46
C VAL A 173 -0.90 1.16 2.46
N VAL A 174 -1.90 0.28 2.45
CA VAL A 174 -1.89 -0.96 3.21
C VAL A 174 -2.32 -2.10 2.33
N PHE A 175 -1.72 -3.26 2.50
CA PHE A 175 -2.18 -4.45 1.80
C PHE A 175 -1.94 -5.73 2.59
N ILE A 176 -2.81 -6.71 2.34
CA ILE A 176 -2.69 -8.08 2.83
C ILE A 176 -2.76 -9.03 1.63
N GLY A 177 -1.80 -9.94 1.54
CA GLY A 177 -1.80 -11.03 0.57
C GLY A 177 -2.21 -12.35 1.24
N ALA A 178 -3.06 -13.12 0.56
CA ALA A 178 -3.57 -14.41 1.01
C ALA A 178 -3.36 -15.49 -0.07
N VAL A 179 -3.07 -16.72 0.37
CA VAL A 179 -3.06 -17.89 -0.50
C VAL A 179 -4.50 -18.23 -0.89
N GLY A 180 -4.76 -18.40 -2.19
CA GLY A 180 -6.10 -18.61 -2.74
C GLY A 180 -6.84 -17.32 -3.11
N ASP A 181 -8.12 -17.44 -3.45
CA ASP A 181 -9.00 -16.31 -3.80
C ASP A 181 -9.81 -15.86 -2.57
N HIS A 182 -9.24 -14.96 -1.78
CA HIS A 182 -9.79 -14.52 -0.50
C HIS A 182 -9.92 -13.00 -0.46
N ASP A 183 -11.04 -12.53 0.09
CA ASP A 183 -11.22 -11.12 0.41
C ASP A 183 -10.68 -10.83 1.82
N ARG A 184 -9.99 -9.69 1.99
CA ARG A 184 -9.43 -9.20 3.24
C ARG A 184 -9.79 -7.74 3.52
N LEU A 185 -10.83 -7.20 2.88
CA LEU A 185 -11.20 -5.79 2.99
C LEU A 185 -11.29 -5.33 4.44
N ASP A 186 -12.00 -6.05 5.31
CA ASP A 186 -12.16 -5.66 6.72
C ASP A 186 -10.82 -5.58 7.46
N GLN A 187 -9.94 -6.56 7.27
CA GLN A 187 -8.61 -6.60 7.88
C GLN A 187 -7.72 -5.47 7.35
N VAL A 188 -7.77 -5.21 6.04
CA VAL A 188 -6.97 -4.15 5.40
C VAL A 188 -7.49 -2.77 5.80
N VAL A 189 -8.81 -2.59 5.95
CA VAL A 189 -9.40 -1.34 6.48
C VAL A 189 -8.90 -1.09 7.92
N GLN A 190 -8.91 -2.11 8.78
CA GLN A 190 -8.39 -1.96 10.15
C GLN A 190 -6.91 -1.58 10.16
N LEU A 191 -6.08 -2.24 9.36
CA LEU A 191 -4.67 -1.91 9.21
C LEU A 191 -4.48 -0.46 8.69
N GLY A 192 -5.28 -0.06 7.70
CA GLY A 192 -5.28 1.28 7.12
C GLY A 192 -5.62 2.36 8.14
N GLN A 193 -6.63 2.15 8.98
CA GLN A 193 -7.00 3.10 10.04
C GLN A 193 -5.92 3.20 11.13
N ILE A 194 -5.18 2.13 11.43
CA ILE A 194 -4.04 2.18 12.35
C ILE A 194 -2.92 3.02 11.73
N LEU A 195 -2.62 2.80 10.44
CA LEU A 195 -1.62 3.59 9.71
C LEU A 195 -2.02 5.06 9.58
N GLU A 196 -3.28 5.37 9.24
CA GLU A 196 -3.79 6.75 9.14
C GLU A 196 -3.60 7.50 10.45
N LYS A 197 -3.97 6.89 11.58
CA LYS A 197 -3.76 7.48 12.91
C LYS A 197 -2.28 7.73 13.18
N ARG A 198 -1.40 6.80 12.77
CA ARG A 198 0.05 6.96 12.93
C ARG A 198 0.58 8.13 12.10
N ILE A 199 0.20 8.21 10.82
CA ILE A 199 0.57 9.31 9.93
C ILE A 199 0.13 10.64 10.53
N VAL A 200 -1.14 10.75 10.94
CA VAL A 200 -1.70 11.97 11.54
C VAL A 200 -0.96 12.35 12.83
N SER A 201 -0.61 11.38 13.68
CA SER A 201 0.15 11.60 14.91
C SER A 201 1.49 12.28 14.62
N VAL A 202 2.23 11.78 13.62
CA VAL A 202 3.53 12.35 13.21
C VAL A 202 3.33 13.73 12.57
N VAL A 203 2.32 13.87 11.70
CA VAL A 203 1.99 15.16 11.04
C VAL A 203 1.70 16.26 12.05
N LEU A 204 0.97 15.93 13.12
CA LEU A 204 0.59 16.88 14.17
C LEU A 204 1.65 17.02 15.27
N GLY A 205 2.80 16.35 15.17
CA GLY A 205 3.87 16.40 16.16
C GLY A 205 3.52 15.77 17.51
N SER A 206 2.52 14.87 17.53
CA SER A 206 2.17 14.06 18.70
C SER A 206 3.03 12.79 18.67
N ASN A 207 4.26 12.87 19.18
CA ASN A 207 5.15 11.72 19.36
C ASN A 207 5.25 11.35 20.84
#